data_AF-A0A8H7IWZ1-F1
#
_entry.id   AF-A0A8H7IWZ1-F1
#
_cell.length_a   1.000
_cell.length_b   1.000
_cell.length_c   1.000
_cell.angle_alpha   90.00
_cell.angle_beta   90.00
_cell.angle_gamma   90.00
#
_symmetry.space_group_name_H-M   'P 1'
#
loop_
_entity.id
_entity.type
_entity.pdbx_description
1 polymer ?
#
loop_
_entity_poly.entity_id
_entity_poly.type
_entity_poly.pdbx_seq_one_letter_code
_entity_poly.pdbx_strand_id
1 'polypeptide(L)'
;MPKKSSTTTTQTTSRQSHNARRPVDEETDEDIHANCMDTADEVEDDEFDASQATEYQKLIIQGLSDQKKRHIFNKKKVKETYDTTKTDLQDGINKLFDEHEDQSNTVHHAQLARLAELLILKDSLESQMAVKLAELRARYDTHSQELCAAVDARIKDLK
;
A
#
# COMPACT_ATOMS: atom_id res chain seq x y z
N MET A 1 -48.19 -11.12 -18.70
CA MET A 1 -46.83 -10.62 -18.39
C MET A 1 -46.67 -10.58 -16.87
N PRO A 2 -45.98 -11.55 -16.25
CA PRO A 2 -45.90 -11.63 -14.79
C PRO A 2 -44.87 -10.64 -14.23
N LYS A 3 -45.25 -9.98 -13.13
CA LYS A 3 -44.43 -9.02 -12.38
C LYS A 3 -43.34 -9.78 -11.62
N LYS A 4 -42.07 -9.46 -11.88
CA LYS A 4 -40.93 -9.93 -11.09
C LYS A 4 -40.73 -8.98 -9.91
N SER A 5 -40.89 -9.48 -8.70
CA SER A 5 -40.60 -8.76 -7.45
C SER A 5 -39.09 -8.62 -7.28
N SER A 6 -38.62 -7.39 -7.09
CA SER A 6 -37.21 -7.07 -6.89
C SER A 6 -36.85 -7.14 -5.42
N THR A 7 -35.76 -7.86 -5.16
CA THR A 7 -35.01 -8.04 -3.93
C THR A 7 -34.67 -6.71 -3.22
N THR A 8 -34.77 -6.68 -1.89
CA THR A 8 -34.11 -5.66 -1.05
C THR A 8 -33.54 -6.37 0.16
N THR A 9 -32.22 -6.58 0.15
CA THR A 9 -31.45 -7.05 1.30
C THR A 9 -30.71 -5.84 1.86
N THR A 10 -31.19 -5.31 2.99
CA THR A 10 -30.51 -4.29 3.78
C THR A 10 -29.39 -4.96 4.60
N GLN A 11 -28.14 -4.75 4.21
CA GLN A 11 -26.99 -4.94 5.11
C GLN A 11 -26.55 -3.59 5.66
N THR A 12 -26.73 -3.42 6.96
CA THR A 12 -26.24 -2.30 7.75
C THR A 12 -24.90 -2.73 8.34
N THR A 13 -23.78 -2.25 7.80
CA THR A 13 -22.47 -2.36 8.45
C THR A 13 -22.16 -1.06 9.15
N SER A 14 -22.32 -1.10 10.47
CA SER A 14 -21.99 -0.03 11.39
C SER A 14 -20.48 0.19 11.42
N ARG A 15 -20.06 1.43 11.20
CA ARG A 15 -18.69 1.92 11.33
C ARG A 15 -18.33 2.02 12.81
N GLN A 16 -17.38 1.22 13.26
CA GLN A 16 -16.65 1.48 14.50
C GLN A 16 -15.27 2.02 14.14
N SER A 17 -15.15 3.35 14.10
CA SER A 17 -13.87 4.03 14.10
C SER A 17 -13.37 4.11 15.55
N HIS A 18 -12.31 3.37 15.85
CA HIS A 18 -11.41 3.73 16.93
C HIS A 18 -9.99 3.79 16.38
N ASN A 19 -9.56 5.03 16.16
CA ASN A 19 -8.16 5.42 16.20
C ASN A 19 -7.56 4.90 17.50
N ALA A 20 -6.74 3.85 17.41
CA ALA A 20 -5.71 3.57 18.39
C ALA A 20 -4.40 3.48 17.61
N ARG A 21 -3.59 4.54 17.74
CA ARG A 21 -2.21 4.60 17.31
C ARG A 21 -1.50 3.33 17.77
N ARG A 22 -0.94 2.59 16.82
CA ARG A 22 0.07 1.55 17.10
C ARG A 22 1.22 2.21 17.86
N PRO A 23 1.70 1.66 18.99
CA PRO A 23 3.14 1.55 19.16
C PRO A 23 3.60 0.57 18.08
N VAL A 24 4.44 1.05 17.17
CA VAL A 24 5.33 0.18 16.42
C VAL A 24 6.24 -0.40 17.49
N ASP A 25 6.00 -1.65 17.88
CA ASP A 25 7.06 -2.43 18.52
C ASP A 25 8.16 -2.53 17.47
N GLU A 26 9.21 -1.74 17.66
CA GLU A 26 10.55 -2.06 17.18
C GLU A 26 10.97 -3.33 17.92
N GLU A 27 10.38 -4.47 17.55
CA GLU A 27 11.11 -5.72 17.64
C GLU A 27 12.29 -5.53 16.69
N THR A 28 13.38 -5.10 17.29
CA THR A 28 14.71 -5.26 16.76
C THR A 28 14.84 -6.76 16.60
N ASP A 29 14.45 -7.28 15.43
CA ASP A 29 14.88 -8.57 14.97
C ASP A 29 16.39 -8.42 14.88
N GLU A 30 17.02 -8.67 16.02
CA GLU A 30 18.43 -8.97 16.09
C GLU A 30 18.60 -10.03 15.02
N ASP A 31 19.15 -9.59 13.89
CA ASP A 31 19.70 -10.38 12.83
C ASP A 31 20.81 -11.17 13.52
N ILE A 32 20.41 -12.19 14.29
CA ILE A 32 21.25 -13.26 14.80
C ILE A 32 21.63 -13.94 13.52
N HIS A 33 22.70 -13.38 12.96
CA HIS A 33 23.38 -13.76 11.78
C HIS A 33 23.55 -15.26 11.91
N ALA A 34 22.63 -16.01 11.30
CA ALA A 34 22.75 -17.43 11.12
C ALA A 34 23.82 -17.68 10.04
N ASN A 35 24.99 -17.08 10.23
CA ASN A 35 26.27 -17.55 9.74
C ASN A 35 26.69 -18.81 10.53
N CYS A 36 25.73 -19.62 10.98
CA CYS A 36 25.96 -20.99 11.43
C CYS A 36 26.11 -21.92 10.21
N MET A 37 26.94 -21.51 9.26
CA MET A 37 27.55 -22.36 8.23
C MET A 37 29.05 -22.08 8.13
N ASP A 38 29.60 -21.40 9.14
CA ASP A 38 31.03 -21.32 9.40
C ASP A 38 31.38 -22.06 10.70
N THR A 39 31.03 -23.35 10.73
CA THR A 39 32.12 -24.29 11.03
C THR A 39 33.01 -24.17 9.79
N ALA A 40 34.01 -23.28 9.78
CA ALA A 40 35.28 -23.52 10.44
C ALA A 40 35.50 -25.03 10.63
N ASP A 41 35.33 -25.80 9.55
CA ASP A 41 36.00 -27.09 9.45
C ASP A 41 37.46 -26.67 9.29
N GLU A 42 38.09 -26.63 10.46
CA GLU A 42 39.51 -26.50 10.65
C GLU A 42 40.16 -27.22 9.50
N VAL A 43 40.97 -26.49 8.76
CA VAL A 43 41.93 -27.13 7.86
C VAL A 43 42.90 -27.81 8.82
N GLU A 44 42.52 -28.98 9.34
CA GLU A 44 43.48 -29.98 9.76
C GLU A 44 44.25 -30.28 8.47
N ASP A 45 45.30 -29.49 8.32
CA ASP A 45 46.39 -29.71 7.42
C ASP A 45 47.13 -30.93 7.97
N ASP A 46 46.47 -32.08 7.88
CA ASP A 46 47.14 -33.36 7.94
C ASP A 46 47.95 -33.42 6.63
N GLU A 47 49.06 -32.68 6.62
CA GLU A 47 50.10 -32.74 5.60
C GLU A 47 50.64 -34.18 5.64
N PHE A 48 49.96 -35.05 4.91
CA PHE A 48 50.38 -36.42 4.74
C PHE A 48 51.72 -36.38 4.02
N ASP A 49 52.80 -36.72 4.73
CA ASP A 49 54.17 -36.67 4.20
C ASP A 49 54.32 -37.63 3.00
N ALA A 50 54.08 -37.08 1.80
CA ALA A 50 54.07 -37.81 0.54
C ALA A 50 55.46 -38.30 0.12
N SER A 51 56.51 -37.95 0.87
CA SER A 51 57.88 -38.34 0.58
C SER A 51 58.17 -39.82 0.87
N GLN A 52 57.31 -40.51 1.65
CA GLN A 52 57.41 -41.96 1.93
C GLN A 52 56.28 -42.82 1.33
N ALA A 53 55.33 -42.20 0.62
CA ALA A 53 54.15 -42.89 0.09
C ALA A 53 54.48 -43.77 -1.13
N THR A 54 53.95 -45.01 -1.15
CA THR A 54 53.97 -45.89 -2.34
C THR A 54 53.23 -45.24 -3.52
N GLU A 55 53.53 -45.61 -4.78
CA GLU A 55 52.88 -44.99 -5.96
C GLU A 55 51.34 -45.03 -5.90
N TYR A 56 50.80 -46.11 -5.34
CA TYR A 56 49.36 -46.28 -5.14
C TYR A 56 48.78 -45.26 -4.14
N GLN A 57 49.53 -44.98 -3.07
CA GLN A 57 49.15 -44.03 -2.04
C GLN A 57 49.23 -42.59 -2.54
N LYS A 58 50.18 -42.27 -3.44
CA LYS A 58 50.22 -40.98 -4.16
C LYS A 58 48.99 -40.77 -5.04
N LEU A 59 48.53 -41.80 -5.74
CA LEU A 59 47.32 -41.74 -6.56
C LEU A 59 46.07 -41.45 -5.71
N ILE A 60 45.96 -42.08 -4.53
CA ILE A 60 44.86 -41.85 -3.59
C ILE A 60 44.89 -40.42 -3.05
N ILE A 61 46.06 -39.94 -2.62
CA ILE A 61 46.24 -38.56 -2.13
C ILE A 61 45.87 -37.54 -3.20
N GLN A 62 46.27 -37.77 -4.45
CA GLN A 62 45.91 -36.90 -5.58
C GLN A 62 44.39 -36.90 -5.83
N GLY A 63 43.75 -38.06 -5.79
CA GLY A 63 42.29 -38.19 -5.92
C GLY A 63 41.53 -37.43 -4.83
N LEU A 64 41.98 -37.52 -3.58
CA LEU A 64 41.42 -36.78 -2.44
C LEU A 64 41.63 -35.26 -2.58
N SER A 65 42.82 -34.84 -3.01
CA SER A 65 43.12 -33.43 -3.28
C SER A 65 42.21 -32.85 -4.36
N ASP A 66 42.02 -33.57 -5.47
CA ASP A 66 41.16 -33.11 -6.56
C ASP A 66 39.67 -33.13 -6.17
N GLN A 67 39.25 -34.09 -5.35
CA GLN A 67 37.90 -34.09 -4.76
C GLN A 67 37.70 -32.88 -3.84
N LYS A 68 38.66 -32.55 -2.98
CA LYS A 68 38.63 -31.37 -2.09
C LYS A 68 38.52 -30.09 -2.91
N LYS A 69 39.32 -29.93 -3.98
CA LYS A 69 39.23 -28.78 -4.90
C LYS A 69 37.85 -28.66 -5.54
N ARG A 70 37.29 -29.76 -6.06
CA ARG A 70 35.93 -29.79 -6.64
C ARG A 70 34.87 -29.41 -5.62
N HIS A 71 34.99 -29.92 -4.40
CA HIS A 71 34.07 -29.59 -3.31
C HIS A 71 34.11 -28.10 -2.96
N ILE A 72 35.31 -27.53 -2.77
CA ILE A 72 35.49 -26.09 -2.49
C ILE A 72 34.91 -25.25 -3.63
N PHE A 73 35.20 -25.60 -4.88
CA PHE A 73 34.67 -24.90 -6.05
C PHE A 73 33.14 -24.94 -6.09
N ASN A 74 32.53 -26.10 -5.87
CA ASN A 74 31.08 -26.25 -5.84
C ASN A 74 30.45 -25.48 -4.68
N LYS A 75 31.04 -25.53 -3.49
CA LYS A 75 30.56 -24.76 -2.31
C LYS A 75 30.59 -23.26 -2.59
N LYS A 76 31.69 -22.75 -3.16
CA LYS A 76 31.82 -21.35 -3.56
C LYS A 76 30.76 -20.97 -4.59
N LYS A 77 30.56 -21.78 -5.63
CA LYS A 77 29.55 -21.53 -6.65
C LYS A 77 28.13 -21.49 -6.08
N VAL A 78 27.78 -22.41 -5.18
CA VAL A 78 26.47 -22.42 -4.51
C VAL A 78 26.27 -21.16 -3.69
N LYS A 79 27.30 -20.74 -2.92
CA LYS A 79 27.25 -19.51 -2.16
C LYS A 79 27.03 -18.29 -3.06
N GLU A 80 27.79 -18.16 -4.14
CA GLU A 80 27.64 -17.06 -5.10
C GLU A 80 26.24 -17.04 -5.74
N THR A 81 25.69 -18.20 -6.11
CA THR A 81 24.31 -18.27 -6.63
C THR A 81 23.28 -17.92 -5.57
N TYR A 82 23.51 -18.30 -4.31
CA TYR A 82 22.61 -17.94 -3.23
C TYR A 82 22.63 -16.43 -2.98
N ASP A 83 23.82 -15.85 -2.82
CA ASP A 83 24.00 -14.43 -2.55
C ASP A 83 23.38 -13.57 -3.66
N THR A 84 23.57 -13.95 -4.93
CA THR A 84 22.95 -13.28 -6.08
C THR A 84 21.42 -13.39 -6.06
N THR A 85 20.87 -14.59 -5.85
CA THR A 85 19.40 -14.75 -5.77
C THR A 85 18.80 -14.00 -4.58
N LYS A 86 19.52 -13.91 -3.46
CA LYS A 86 19.10 -13.15 -2.28
C LYS A 86 19.02 -11.66 -2.60
N THR A 87 20.06 -11.08 -3.22
CA THR A 87 20.04 -9.67 -3.63
C THR A 87 18.96 -9.39 -4.66
N ASP A 88 18.81 -10.26 -5.67
CA ASP A 88 17.79 -10.08 -6.71
C ASP A 88 16.37 -10.11 -6.13
N LEU A 89 16.14 -11.02 -5.17
CA LEU A 89 14.86 -11.10 -4.47
C LEU A 89 14.60 -9.87 -3.60
N GLN A 90 15.61 -9.41 -2.85
CA GLN A 90 15.50 -8.23 -2.01
C GLN A 90 15.22 -6.97 -2.85
N ASP A 91 15.92 -6.79 -3.96
CA ASP A 91 15.71 -5.68 -4.88
C ASP A 91 14.33 -5.76 -5.54
N GLY A 92 13.88 -6.96 -5.92
CA GLY A 92 12.54 -7.19 -6.44
C GLY A 92 11.43 -6.85 -5.45
N ILE A 93 11.62 -7.21 -4.18
CA ILE A 93 10.68 -6.89 -3.09
C ILE A 93 10.62 -5.37 -2.87
N ASN A 94 11.78 -4.72 -2.73
CA ASN A 94 11.85 -3.28 -2.51
C ASN A 94 11.19 -2.52 -3.67
N LYS A 95 11.53 -2.88 -4.90
CA LYS A 95 10.92 -2.29 -6.10
C LYS A 95 9.40 -2.46 -6.12
N LEU A 96 8.89 -3.63 -5.74
CA LEU A 96 7.44 -3.86 -5.69
C LEU A 96 6.75 -2.95 -4.68
N PHE A 97 7.36 -2.75 -3.50
CA PHE A 97 6.82 -1.86 -2.48
C PHE A 97 6.89 -0.40 -2.92
N ASP A 98 8.00 0.04 -3.49
CA ASP A 98 8.18 1.40 -4.00
C ASP A 98 7.13 1.70 -5.10
N GLU A 99 6.97 0.79 -6.07
CA GLU A 99 5.97 0.94 -7.14
C GLU A 99 4.54 1.00 -6.58
N HIS A 100 4.22 0.17 -5.58
CA HIS A 100 2.90 0.19 -4.96
C HIS A 100 2.66 1.47 -4.16
N GLU A 101 3.67 1.96 -3.43
CA GLU A 101 3.60 3.21 -2.69
C GLU A 101 3.36 4.39 -3.64
N ASP A 102 4.11 4.49 -4.74
CA ASP A 102 3.96 5.54 -5.74
C ASP A 102 2.55 5.53 -6.37
N GLN A 103 2.04 4.34 -6.73
CA GLN A 103 0.70 4.20 -7.29
C GLN A 103 -0.37 4.59 -6.28
N SER A 104 -0.27 4.09 -5.03
CA SER A 104 -1.20 4.40 -3.95
C SER A 104 -1.23 5.90 -3.65
N ASN A 105 -0.05 6.52 -3.55
CA ASN A 105 0.09 7.94 -3.30
C ASN A 105 -0.53 8.77 -4.43
N THR A 106 -0.30 8.39 -5.68
CA THR A 106 -0.88 9.07 -6.86
C THR A 106 -2.41 9.00 -6.85
N VAL A 107 -2.98 7.82 -6.61
CA VAL A 107 -4.44 7.64 -6.54
C VAL A 107 -5.03 8.45 -5.39
N HIS A 108 -4.41 8.40 -4.22
CA HIS A 108 -4.86 9.15 -3.05
C HIS A 108 -4.83 10.67 -3.31
N HIS A 109 -3.77 11.19 -3.93
CA HIS A 109 -3.68 12.60 -4.30
C HIS A 109 -4.77 13.00 -5.31
N ALA A 110 -5.04 12.15 -6.31
CA ALA A 110 -6.12 12.40 -7.27
C ALA A 110 -7.50 12.43 -6.59
N GLN A 111 -7.74 11.55 -5.62
CA GLN A 111 -8.97 11.55 -4.82
C GLN A 111 -9.12 12.82 -3.98
N LEU A 112 -8.05 13.27 -3.32
CA LEU A 112 -8.05 14.50 -2.54
C LEU A 112 -8.29 15.73 -3.42
N ALA A 113 -7.63 15.80 -4.58
CA ALA A 113 -7.85 16.87 -5.55
C ALA A 113 -9.33 16.90 -6.00
N ARG A 114 -9.89 15.74 -6.33
CA ARG A 114 -11.29 15.62 -6.73
C ARG A 114 -12.24 16.04 -5.62
N LEU A 115 -11.95 15.70 -4.37
CA LEU A 115 -12.74 16.10 -3.22
C LEU A 115 -12.72 17.63 -3.05
N ALA A 116 -11.54 18.25 -3.17
CA ALA A 116 -11.41 19.70 -3.10
C ALA A 116 -12.24 20.41 -4.17
N GLU A 117 -12.21 19.93 -5.42
CA GLU A 117 -13.05 20.46 -6.51
C GLU A 117 -14.55 20.37 -6.18
N LEU A 118 -14.99 19.23 -5.64
CA LEU A 118 -16.39 19.02 -5.28
C LEU A 118 -16.84 19.95 -4.15
N LEU A 119 -15.96 20.22 -3.18
CA LEU A 119 -16.25 21.18 -2.11
C LEU A 119 -16.39 22.61 -2.66
N ILE A 120 -15.48 23.03 -3.55
CA ILE A 120 -15.57 24.34 -4.22
C ILE A 120 -16.88 24.45 -5.03
N LEU A 121 -17.24 23.39 -5.77
CA LEU A 121 -18.49 23.34 -6.53
C LEU A 121 -19.72 23.43 -5.63
N LYS A 122 -19.70 22.73 -4.49
CA LYS A 122 -20.76 22.77 -3.49
C LYS A 122 -20.95 24.18 -2.95
N ASP A 123 -19.88 24.85 -2.54
CA ASP A 123 -19.94 26.20 -1.97
C ASP A 123 -20.47 27.22 -3.01
N SER A 124 -20.04 27.08 -4.27
CA SER A 124 -20.57 27.88 -5.38
C SER A 124 -22.07 27.67 -5.59
N LEU A 125 -22.54 26.42 -5.54
CA LEU A 125 -23.95 26.08 -5.72
C LEU A 125 -24.80 26.55 -4.53
N GLU A 126 -24.30 26.42 -3.30
CA GLU A 126 -24.96 26.93 -2.10
C GLU A 126 -25.09 28.46 -2.13
N SER A 127 -24.07 29.17 -2.60
CA SER A 127 -24.13 30.63 -2.82
C SER A 127 -25.19 31.00 -3.87
N GLN A 128 -25.23 30.30 -5.00
CA GLN A 128 -26.25 30.52 -6.03
C GLN A 128 -27.67 30.25 -5.50
N MET A 129 -27.86 29.18 -4.73
CA MET A 129 -29.13 28.87 -4.07
C MET A 129 -29.54 29.96 -3.09
N ALA A 130 -28.61 30.48 -2.28
CA ALA A 130 -28.87 31.57 -1.34
C ALA A 130 -29.38 32.83 -2.06
N VAL A 131 -28.75 33.19 -3.18
CA VAL A 131 -29.19 34.33 -4.02
C VAL A 131 -30.60 34.08 -4.57
N LYS A 132 -30.88 32.90 -5.12
CA LYS A 132 -32.20 32.57 -5.67
C LYS A 132 -33.29 32.57 -4.60
N LEU A 133 -33.00 32.10 -3.40
CA LEU A 133 -33.93 32.15 -2.27
C LEU A 133 -34.20 33.59 -1.82
N ALA A 134 -33.17 34.44 -1.79
CA ALA A 134 -33.34 35.86 -1.47
C ALA A 134 -34.19 36.57 -2.52
N GLU A 135 -33.94 36.33 -3.82
CA GLU A 135 -34.75 36.85 -4.92
C GLU A 135 -36.21 36.42 -4.82
N LEU A 136 -36.45 35.13 -4.51
CA LEU A 136 -37.81 34.59 -4.38
C LEU A 136 -38.56 35.22 -3.20
N ARG A 137 -37.89 35.35 -2.04
CA ARG A 137 -38.47 36.02 -0.86
C ARG A 137 -38.85 37.46 -1.18
N ALA A 138 -37.93 38.23 -1.78
CA ALA A 138 -38.19 39.61 -2.16
C ALA A 138 -39.39 39.73 -3.11
N ARG A 139 -39.49 38.86 -4.13
CA ARG A 139 -40.65 38.85 -5.04
C ARG A 139 -41.96 38.49 -4.33
N TYR A 140 -41.92 37.52 -3.42
CA TYR A 140 -43.10 37.14 -2.65
C TYR A 140 -43.57 38.28 -1.76
N ASP A 141 -42.66 38.94 -1.05
CA ASP A 141 -42.97 40.06 -0.17
C ASP A 141 -43.60 41.21 -0.96
N THR A 142 -42.99 41.61 -2.10
CA THR A 142 -43.57 42.62 -2.99
C THR A 142 -44.96 42.24 -3.47
N HIS A 143 -45.14 41.00 -3.95
CA HIS A 143 -46.43 40.56 -4.45
C HIS A 143 -47.51 40.50 -3.35
N SER A 144 -47.14 40.11 -2.13
CA SER A 144 -48.04 40.13 -0.98
C SER A 144 -48.50 41.54 -0.63
N GLN A 145 -47.58 42.52 -0.67
CA GLN A 145 -47.89 43.93 -0.45
C GLN A 145 -48.81 44.49 -1.53
N GLU A 146 -48.55 44.16 -2.80
CA GLU A 146 -49.41 44.54 -3.94
C GLU A 146 -50.83 44.00 -3.77
N LEU A 147 -50.97 42.73 -3.37
CA LEU A 147 -52.28 42.11 -3.11
C LEU A 147 -52.99 42.80 -1.94
N CYS A 148 -52.30 43.06 -0.83
CA CYS A 148 -52.87 43.81 0.30
C CYS A 148 -53.35 45.20 -0.14
N ALA A 149 -52.53 45.94 -0.89
CA ALA A 149 -52.89 47.26 -1.41
C ALA A 149 -54.11 47.20 -2.36
N ALA A 150 -54.19 46.20 -3.23
CA ALA A 150 -55.32 46.01 -4.13
C ALA A 150 -56.62 45.67 -3.38
N VAL A 151 -56.54 44.84 -2.33
CA VAL A 151 -57.68 44.52 -1.46
C VAL A 151 -58.13 45.77 -0.70
N ASP A 152 -57.21 46.53 -0.11
CA ASP A 152 -57.51 47.76 0.62
C ASP A 152 -58.15 48.82 -0.27
N ALA A 153 -57.66 48.97 -1.51
CA ALA A 153 -58.27 49.85 -2.50
C ALA A 153 -59.72 49.44 -2.79
N ARG A 154 -59.97 48.14 -3.01
CA ARG A 154 -61.31 47.63 -3.28
C ARG A 154 -62.26 47.75 -2.10
N ILE A 155 -61.76 47.62 -0.86
CA ILE A 155 -62.55 47.87 0.35
C ILE A 155 -62.95 49.35 0.43
N LYS A 156 -62.08 50.28 0.03
CA LYS A 156 -62.40 51.72 -0.01
C LYS A 156 -63.45 52.04 -1.06
N ASP A 157 -63.38 51.43 -2.25
CA ASP A 157 -64.35 51.67 -3.33
C ASP A 157 -65.76 51.13 -3.00
N LEU A 158 -65.87 50.16 -2.10
CA LEU A 158 -67.14 49.54 -1.68
C LEU A 158 -67.79 50.20 -0.45
N LYS A 159 -67.11 51.16 0.19
CA LYS A 159 -67.63 51.92 1.34
C LYS A 159 -68.14 53.28 0.90
#